data_AF-A0A1C5VVM8-F1
#
_entry.id   AF-A0A1C5VVM8-F1
#
_cell.length_a   1.000
_cell.length_b   1.000
_cell.length_c   1.000
_cell.angle_alpha   90.00
_cell.angle_beta   90.00
_cell.angle_gamma   90.00
#
_symmetry.space_group_name_H-M   'P 1'
#
loop_
_entity.id
_entity.type
_entity.pdbx_description
1 polymer ?
#
loop_
_entity_poly.entity_id
_entity_poly.type
_entity_poly.pdbx_seq_one_letter_code
_entity_poly.pdbx_strand_id
1 'polypeptide(L)' 'MPDMERVEKLTSILEERSGLDVREAVVRFYNYLSIEETRIYDKETDYLLDTLGVEIELPF' A
#
# COMPACT_ATOMS: atom_id res chain seq x y z
N MET A 1 -8.73 0.75 -16.59
CA MET A 1 -8.12 -0.49 -16.07
C MET A 1 -6.82 -0.10 -15.40
N PRO A 2 -6.59 -0.50 -14.15
CA PRO A 2 -5.32 -0.24 -13.46
C PRO A 2 -4.15 -0.77 -14.29
N ASP A 3 -3.04 -0.05 -14.29
CA ASP A 3 -1.79 -0.50 -14.92
C ASP A 3 -1.20 -1.65 -14.09
N MET A 4 -1.49 -2.88 -14.52
CA MET A 4 -1.14 -4.10 -13.77
C MET A 4 0.37 -4.26 -13.56
N GLU A 5 1.19 -3.77 -14.48
CA GLU A 5 2.66 -3.82 -14.34
C GLU A 5 3.13 -2.94 -13.17
N ARG A 6 2.50 -1.77 -12.99
CA ARG A 6 2.81 -0.88 -11.86
C ARG A 6 2.34 -1.47 -10.54
N VAL A 7 1.18 -2.13 -10.53
CA VAL A 7 0.63 -2.79 -9.33
C VAL A 7 1.55 -3.92 -8.87
N GLU A 8 2.02 -4.76 -9.79
CA GLU A 8 2.97 -5.84 -9.47
C GLU A 8 4.29 -5.28 -8.92
N LYS A 9 4.82 -4.21 -9.54
CA LYS A 9 6.05 -3.58 -9.08
C LYS A 9 5.92 -2.97 -7.68
N LEU A 10 4.81 -2.29 -7.39
CA LEU A 10 4.52 -1.76 -6.07
C LEU A 10 4.40 -2.88 -5.03
N THR A 11 3.71 -3.97 -5.38
CA THR A 11 3.54 -5.15 -4.53
C THR A 11 4.91 -5.73 -4.15
N SER A 12 5.79 -5.98 -5.11
CA SER A 12 7.14 -6.51 -4.85
C SER A 12 7.98 -5.60 -3.95
N ILE A 13 7.91 -4.28 -4.13
CA ILE A 13 8.64 -3.32 -3.27
C ILE A 13 8.13 -3.39 -1.82
N LEU A 14 6.81 -3.51 -1.64
CA LEU A 14 6.21 -3.58 -0.31
C LEU A 14 6.56 -4.90 0.40
N GLU A 15 6.59 -6.02 -0.32
CA GLU A 15 6.99 -7.32 0.23
C GLU A 15 8.46 -7.34 0.62
N GLU A 16 9.34 -6.83 -0.23
CA GLU A 16 10.77 -6.76 0.04
C GLU A 16 11.07 -5.92 1.30
N ARG A 17 10.40 -4.77 1.44
CA ARG A 17 10.62 -3.85 2.57
C ARG A 17 10.01 -4.34 3.88
N SER A 18 8.87 -5.01 3.80
CA SER A 18 8.18 -5.53 4.99
C SER A 18 8.66 -6.92 5.42
N GLY A 19 9.27 -7.69 4.51
CA GLY A 19 9.57 -9.10 4.71
C GLY A 19 8.33 -9.99 4.83
N LEU A 20 7.16 -9.48 4.41
CA LEU A 20 5.85 -10.12 4.54
C LEU A 20 5.13 -10.08 3.19
N ASP A 21 4.28 -11.06 2.92
CA ASP A 21 3.31 -11.00 1.82
C ASP A 21 2.42 -9.76 1.97
N VAL A 22 2.10 -9.06 0.87
CA VAL A 22 1.32 -7.79 0.94
C VAL A 22 -0.02 -7.97 1.65
N ARG A 23 -0.72 -9.10 1.46
CA ARG A 23 -1.99 -9.32 2.16
C ARG A 23 -1.77 -9.54 3.64
N GLU A 24 -0.71 -10.25 4.02
CA GLU A 24 -0.37 -10.43 5.41
C GLU A 24 0.08 -9.12 6.07
N ALA A 25 0.82 -8.29 5.34
CA ALA A 25 1.17 -6.93 5.75
C ALA A 25 -0.08 -6.07 5.96
N VAL A 26 -1.03 -6.06 5.01
CA VAL A 26 -2.31 -5.32 5.09
C VAL A 26 -3.21 -5.82 6.22
N VAL A 27 -3.31 -7.13 6.42
CA VAL A 27 -4.10 -7.70 7.54
C VAL A 27 -3.50 -7.33 8.89
N ARG A 28 -2.16 -7.33 9.00
CA ARG A 28 -1.46 -6.83 10.21
C ARG A 28 -1.65 -5.31 10.37
N PHE A 29 -1.66 -4.57 9.27
CA PHE A 29 -1.90 -3.13 9.21
C PHE A 29 -3.23 -2.72 9.86
N TYR A 30 -4.33 -3.39 9.49
CA TYR A 30 -5.66 -2.98 9.98
C TYR A 30 -5.98 -3.50 11.38
N ASN A 31 -5.34 -4.59 11.83
CA ASN A 31 -5.66 -5.19 13.13
C ASN A 31 -4.69 -4.81 14.27
N TYR A 32 -3.49 -4.32 13.97
CA TYR A 32 -2.46 -4.04 14.99
C TYR A 32 -2.02 -2.58 15.09
N LEU A 33 -2.37 -1.73 14.13
CA LEU A 33 -1.97 -0.33 14.16
C LEU A 33 -2.92 0.51 15.02
N SER A 34 -2.34 1.37 15.84
CA SER A 34 -3.05 2.49 16.42
C SER A 34 -3.52 3.45 15.34
N ILE A 35 -4.52 4.28 15.65
CA ILE A 35 -5.03 5.31 14.73
C ILE A 35 -3.92 6.20 14.16
N GLU A 36 -2.86 6.45 14.94
CA GLU A 36 -1.74 7.28 14.53
C GLU A 36 -0.84 6.56 13.51
N GLU A 37 -0.58 5.28 13.71
CA GLU A 37 0.20 4.46 12.78
C GLU A 37 -0.54 4.24 11.46
N THR A 38 -1.86 4.01 11.48
CA THR A 38 -2.67 3.93 10.25
C THR A 38 -2.54 5.21 9.41
N ARG A 39 -2.59 6.38 10.04
CA ARG A 39 -2.49 7.67 9.32
C ARG A 39 -1.12 7.93 8.71
N ILE A 40 -0.05 7.45 9.33
CA ILE A 40 1.31 7.54 8.76
C ILE A 40 1.39 6.72 7.49
N TYR A 41 0.83 5.53 7.55
CA TYR A 41 0.87 4.55 6.51
C TYR A 41 -0.04 4.87 5.31
N ASP A 42 -1.22 5.44 5.57
CA ASP A 42 -2.09 6.00 4.52
C ASP A 42 -1.33 7.08 3.72
N LYS A 43 -0.65 8.00 4.41
CA LYS A 43 0.15 9.04 3.75
C LYS A 43 1.31 8.48 2.93
N GLU A 44 1.98 7.45 3.43
CA GLU A 44 3.07 6.81 2.68
C GLU A 44 2.54 6.10 1.43
N THR A 45 1.37 5.48 1.55
CA THR A 45 0.67 4.85 0.42
C THR A 45 0.26 5.90 -0.62
N ASP A 46 -0.39 7.00 -0.20
CA ASP A 46 -0.76 8.12 -1.07
C ASP A 46 0.46 8.70 -1.81
N TYR A 47 1.57 8.89 -1.09
CA TYR A 47 2.82 9.37 -1.69
C TYR A 47 3.38 8.42 -2.75
N LEU A 48 3.34 7.11 -2.49
CA LEU A 48 3.79 6.10 -3.44
C LEU A 48 2.90 6.05 -4.69
N LEU A 49 1.59 6.18 -4.52
CA LEU A 49 0.63 6.21 -5.62
C LEU A 49 0.85 7.42 -6.53
N ASP A 50 1.03 8.61 -5.95
CA ASP A 50 1.33 9.84 -6.70
C ASP A 50 2.67 9.71 -7.45
N THR A 51 3.72 9.24 -6.76
CA THR A 51 5.06 9.04 -7.35
C THR A 51 5.04 8.07 -8.53
N LEU A 52 4.21 7.03 -8.45
CA LEU A 52 4.07 6.01 -9.49
C LEU A 52 3.02 6.36 -10.54
N GLY A 53 2.33 7.51 -10.42
CA GLY A 53 1.26 7.95 -11.31
C GLY A 53 0.12 6.95 -11.41
N VAL A 54 -0.25 6.32 -10.28
CA VAL A 54 -1.32 5.33 -10.19
C VAL A 54 -2.58 6.03 -9.68
N GLU A 55 -3.56 6.21 -10.56
CA GLU A 55 -4.90 6.68 -10.15
C GLU A 55 -5.71 5.50 -9.62
N ILE A 56 -6.02 5.53 -8.32
CA ILE A 56 -6.95 4.58 -7.68
C ILE A 56 -8.24 5.32 -7.40
N GLU A 57 -9.34 4.88 -8.02
CA GLU A 57 -10.67 5.21 -7.53
C GLU A 57 -10.93 4.38 -6.27
N LEU A 58 -10.78 5.00 -5.10
CA LEU A 58 -11.16 4.36 -3.84
C LEU A 58 -12.68 4.11 -3.88
N PRO A 59 -13.15 2.87 -3.68
CA PRO A 59 -14.57 2.61 -3.56
C PRO A 59 -15.04 3.22 -2.24
N PHE A 60 -15.85 4.27 -2.34
CA PHE A 60 -16.53 4.88 -1.20
C PHE A 60 -17.43 3.88 -0.48
#